data_AF-A0A7K3J283-F1
#
_entry.id   AF-A0A7K3J283-F1
#
_cell.length_a   1.000
_cell.length_b   1.000
_cell.length_c   1.000
_cell.angle_alpha   90.00
_cell.angle_beta   90.00
_cell.angle_gamma   90.00
#
_symmetry.space_group_name_H-M   'P 1'
#
loop_
_entity.id
_entity.type
_entity.pdbx_description
1 polymer ?
#
loop_
_entity_poly.entity_id
_entity_poly.type
_entity_poly.pdbx_seq_one_letter_code
_entity_poly.pdbx_strand_id
1 'polypeptide(L)'
;IDKIIGKIYPLFGFALLFMALGLITTLIIKGYKIPDLTFSTLKNFHADGEKFPVFPMMFITIACGAISGFHSTQSPLMARCLKNENLGRRVFYGAMISEGIVAMIWAAIGMSFYGGVRELNDMMTAHEGNAAYLVNEISNSLLGKFGGIIALLGVVAAPITSGDTAFRSARLIVADFLKSKQGPIKNRLLISIPLFLVGFLITRMDFSVIWRYFAWSNQTLAMVVLWAITVYLTQTGKFFWVTLIPALFMTAVTITYIFFAPEGFSLPGGISYAIGGVATAASLAGFLLYYFNFQKKVKYSV
;
A
#
# COMPACT_ATOMS: atom_id res chain seq x y z
N ILE A 1 -8.50 22.53 -8.75
CA ILE A 1 -9.01 21.51 -7.81
C ILE A 1 -10.52 21.46 -8.00
N ASP A 2 -11.06 20.29 -8.29
CA ASP A 2 -12.48 20.15 -8.61
C ASP A 2 -13.33 20.47 -7.37
N LYS A 3 -14.09 21.58 -7.42
CA LYS A 3 -14.79 22.13 -6.24
C LYS A 3 -15.93 21.24 -5.74
N ILE A 4 -16.38 20.29 -6.56
CA ILE A 4 -17.53 19.43 -6.28
C ILE A 4 -17.08 18.24 -5.42
N ILE A 5 -16.10 17.48 -5.90
CA ILE A 5 -15.58 16.28 -5.23
C ILE A 5 -14.98 16.61 -3.86
N GLY A 6 -14.28 17.74 -3.74
CA GLY A 6 -13.70 18.19 -2.47
C GLY A 6 -14.72 18.43 -1.34
N LYS A 7 -16.01 18.61 -1.66
CA LYS A 7 -17.08 18.73 -0.67
C LYS A 7 -17.58 17.38 -0.14
N ILE A 8 -17.36 16.29 -0.90
CA ILE A 8 -17.85 14.95 -0.58
C ILE A 8 -16.78 14.15 0.18
N TYR A 9 -15.49 14.40 -0.06
CA TYR A 9 -14.40 13.68 0.61
C TYR A 9 -14.45 13.68 2.14
N PRO A 10 -14.85 14.77 2.84
CA PRO A 10 -15.03 14.71 4.29
C PRO A 10 -16.06 13.68 4.76
N LEU A 11 -17.14 13.46 3.98
CA LEU A 11 -18.15 12.45 4.29
C LEU A 11 -17.56 11.03 4.19
N PHE A 12 -16.76 10.76 3.16
CA PHE A 12 -16.08 9.47 3.01
C PHE A 12 -15.04 9.23 4.09
N GLY A 13 -14.28 10.26 4.46
CA GLY A 13 -13.36 10.19 5.59
C GLY A 13 -14.07 9.89 6.90
N PHE A 14 -15.22 10.54 7.15
CA PHE A 14 -16.07 10.25 8.30
C PHE A 14 -16.58 8.81 8.28
N ALA A 15 -17.14 8.35 7.15
CA ALA A 15 -17.65 6.99 7.01
C ALA A 15 -16.55 5.94 7.27
N LEU A 16 -15.32 6.19 6.80
CA LEU A 16 -14.18 5.32 7.02
C LEU A 16 -13.78 5.24 8.51
N LEU A 17 -13.73 6.37 9.20
CA LEU A 17 -13.43 6.40 10.64
C LEU A 17 -14.57 5.84 11.49
N PHE A 18 -15.82 6.13 11.14
CA PHE A 18 -17.01 5.58 11.78
C PHE A 18 -17.02 4.05 11.67
N MET A 19 -16.73 3.52 10.49
CA MET A 19 -16.61 2.08 10.26
C MET A 19 -15.56 1.46 11.17
N ALA A 20 -14.32 1.98 11.15
CA ALA A 20 -13.23 1.41 11.94
C ALA A 20 -13.53 1.45 13.45
N LEU A 21 -13.93 2.62 13.96
CA LEU A 21 -14.23 2.81 15.39
C LEU A 21 -15.50 2.05 15.82
N GLY A 22 -16.56 2.12 15.02
CA GLY A 22 -17.82 1.43 15.31
C GLY A 22 -17.64 -0.08 15.40
N LEU A 23 -16.92 -0.68 14.43
CA LEU A 23 -16.67 -2.11 14.41
C LEU A 23 -15.84 -2.57 15.61
N ILE A 24 -14.72 -1.90 15.90
CA ILE A 24 -13.87 -2.31 17.03
C ILE A 24 -14.57 -2.11 18.37
N THR A 25 -15.31 -1.01 18.57
CA THR A 25 -16.08 -0.77 19.80
C THR A 25 -17.14 -1.85 19.99
N THR A 26 -17.88 -2.20 18.92
CA THR A 26 -18.93 -3.22 19.02
C THR A 26 -18.35 -4.62 19.25
N LEU A 27 -17.21 -4.93 18.64
CA LEU A 27 -16.47 -6.16 18.86
C LEU A 27 -16.07 -6.32 20.33
N ILE A 28 -15.55 -5.25 20.95
CA ILE A 28 -15.19 -5.23 22.37
C ILE A 28 -16.43 -5.38 23.26
N ILE A 29 -17.52 -4.64 22.99
CA ILE A 29 -18.76 -4.71 23.77
C ILE A 29 -19.39 -6.11 23.72
N LYS A 30 -19.37 -6.77 22.55
CA LYS A 30 -19.88 -8.13 22.39
C LYS A 30 -18.95 -9.20 22.98
N GLY A 31 -17.79 -8.82 23.52
CA GLY A 31 -16.89 -9.73 24.23
C GLY A 31 -16.10 -10.69 23.33
N TYR A 32 -15.88 -10.34 22.06
CA TYR A 32 -15.00 -11.13 21.19
C TYR A 32 -13.57 -11.11 21.72
N LYS A 33 -12.91 -12.27 21.70
CA LYS A 33 -11.52 -12.39 22.14
C LYS A 33 -10.58 -11.99 21.00
N ILE A 34 -9.81 -10.94 21.22
CA ILE A 34 -8.70 -10.57 20.35
C ILE A 34 -7.51 -11.47 20.71
N PRO A 35 -6.89 -12.18 19.76
CA PRO A 35 -5.74 -13.04 20.05
C PRO A 35 -4.58 -12.26 20.67
N ASP A 36 -4.04 -12.78 21.77
CA ASP A 36 -2.89 -12.18 22.45
C ASP A 36 -1.60 -12.38 21.65
N LEU A 37 -0.74 -11.37 21.66
CA LEU A 37 0.62 -11.46 21.13
C LEU A 37 1.53 -12.14 22.17
N THR A 38 1.88 -13.39 21.91
CA THR A 38 2.82 -14.18 22.71
C THR A 38 3.91 -14.77 21.81
N PHE A 39 4.98 -15.30 22.41
CA PHE A 39 6.02 -15.98 21.63
C PHE A 39 5.49 -17.18 20.83
N SER A 40 4.42 -17.85 21.28
CA SER A 40 3.80 -18.97 20.56
C SER A 40 2.96 -18.52 19.36
N THR A 41 2.54 -17.25 19.33
CA THR A 41 1.79 -16.64 18.22
C THR A 41 2.70 -15.89 17.24
N LEU A 42 4.02 -15.88 17.43
CA LEU A 42 4.98 -15.36 16.45
C LEU A 42 5.32 -16.40 15.39
N LYS A 43 4.31 -16.86 14.65
CA LYS A 43 4.44 -17.83 13.56
C LYS A 43 3.47 -17.54 12.42
N ASN A 44 3.68 -18.19 11.29
CA ASN A 44 2.75 -18.12 10.17
C ASN A 44 1.47 -18.90 10.50
N PHE A 45 0.32 -18.23 10.44
CA PHE A 45 -1.01 -18.84 10.65
C PHE A 45 -1.80 -19.01 9.35
N HIS A 46 -1.20 -18.73 8.18
CA HIS A 46 -1.84 -18.98 6.91
C HIS A 46 -1.99 -20.50 6.68
N ALA A 47 -3.16 -20.95 6.19
CA ALA A 47 -3.44 -22.37 5.92
C ALA A 47 -2.37 -23.00 5.03
N ASP A 48 -2.01 -22.32 3.93
CA ASP A 48 -0.93 -22.70 3.02
C ASP A 48 0.39 -21.96 3.34
N GLY A 49 0.96 -22.14 4.53
CA GLY A 49 2.10 -21.37 5.01
C GLY A 49 3.38 -21.46 4.16
N GLU A 50 3.59 -22.56 3.42
CA GLU A 50 4.72 -22.72 2.50
C GLU A 50 4.55 -21.94 1.19
N LYS A 51 3.30 -21.87 0.69
CA LYS A 51 2.94 -21.09 -0.50
C LYS A 51 2.89 -19.60 -0.20
N PHE A 52 2.51 -19.26 1.03
CA PHE A 52 2.41 -17.88 1.51
C PHE A 52 3.31 -17.66 2.73
N PRO A 53 4.65 -17.76 2.57
CA PRO A 53 5.58 -17.50 3.66
C PRO A 53 5.52 -16.03 4.07
N VAL A 54 5.72 -15.74 5.35
CA VAL A 54 5.69 -14.36 5.88
C VAL A 54 6.61 -13.45 5.08
N PHE A 55 7.85 -13.86 4.85
CA PHE A 55 8.77 -13.16 3.97
C PHE A 55 8.88 -13.90 2.63
N PRO A 56 8.74 -13.22 1.46
CA PRO A 56 8.44 -11.80 1.27
C PRO A 56 6.93 -11.48 1.19
N MET A 57 6.05 -12.50 1.20
CA MET A 57 4.66 -12.35 0.76
C MET A 57 3.85 -11.36 1.61
N MET A 58 4.05 -11.31 2.93
CA MET A 58 3.32 -10.39 3.80
C MET A 58 3.61 -8.93 3.43
N PHE A 59 4.87 -8.59 3.15
CA PHE A 59 5.29 -7.22 2.83
C PHE A 59 4.86 -6.78 1.43
N ILE A 60 4.64 -7.74 0.53
CA ILE A 60 4.03 -7.48 -0.78
C ILE A 60 2.51 -7.32 -0.62
N THR A 61 1.85 -8.26 0.04
CA THR A 61 0.38 -8.33 0.16
C THR A 61 -0.20 -7.18 0.96
N ILE A 62 0.42 -6.81 2.09
CA ILE A 62 0.03 -5.68 2.93
C ILE A 62 0.62 -4.39 2.32
N ALA A 63 0.32 -4.14 1.05
CA ALA A 63 1.03 -3.16 0.22
C ALA A 63 1.03 -1.76 0.86
N CYS A 64 -0.10 -1.06 0.79
CA CYS A 64 -0.22 0.30 1.34
C CYS A 64 -0.11 0.37 2.87
N GLY A 65 -0.29 -0.75 3.58
CA GLY A 65 -0.14 -0.82 5.04
C GLY A 65 1.31 -0.94 5.53
N ALA A 66 2.20 -1.56 4.75
CA ALA A 66 3.62 -1.65 5.07
C ALA A 66 4.41 -0.43 4.57
N ILE A 67 4.32 -0.15 3.26
CA ILE A 67 4.86 1.06 2.62
C ILE A 67 4.25 1.20 1.21
N SER A 68 3.99 2.42 0.76
CA SER A 68 3.30 2.64 -0.51
C SER A 68 4.08 3.46 -1.52
N GLY A 69 4.43 2.82 -2.65
CA GLY A 69 4.95 3.51 -3.83
C GLY A 69 3.88 4.34 -4.52
N PHE A 70 2.62 3.90 -4.51
CA PHE A 70 1.50 4.62 -5.11
C PHE A 70 1.30 6.01 -4.50
N HIS A 71 1.39 6.13 -3.17
CA HIS A 71 1.32 7.44 -2.50
C HIS A 71 2.39 8.41 -3.00
N SER A 72 3.60 7.94 -3.32
CA SER A 72 4.65 8.78 -3.88
C SER A 72 4.28 9.43 -5.22
N THR A 73 3.47 8.74 -6.05
CA THR A 73 2.99 9.28 -7.34
C THR A 73 1.98 10.41 -7.15
N GLN A 74 1.29 10.43 -6.01
CA GLN A 74 0.26 11.42 -5.69
C GLN A 74 0.80 12.59 -4.88
N SER A 75 1.93 12.41 -4.17
CA SER A 75 2.56 13.43 -3.33
C SER A 75 2.77 14.78 -4.03
N PRO A 76 3.20 14.87 -5.32
CA PRO A 76 3.34 16.15 -6.00
C PRO A 76 2.01 16.91 -6.16
N LEU A 77 0.91 16.21 -6.39
CA LEU A 77 -0.42 16.82 -6.49
C LEU A 77 -0.87 17.34 -5.13
N MET A 78 -0.62 16.59 -4.06
CA MET A 78 -0.96 16.98 -2.69
C MET A 78 -0.11 18.14 -2.20
N ALA A 79 1.20 18.13 -2.45
CA ALA A 79 2.11 19.20 -2.06
C ALA A 79 1.68 20.56 -2.63
N ARG A 80 1.22 20.61 -3.88
CA ARG A 80 0.70 21.84 -4.53
C ARG A 80 -0.63 22.33 -3.95
N CYS A 81 -1.32 21.52 -3.17
CA CYS A 81 -2.57 21.88 -2.51
C CYS A 81 -2.36 22.35 -1.06
N LEU A 82 -1.14 22.22 -0.52
CA LEU A 82 -0.81 22.69 0.83
C LEU A 82 -0.65 24.21 0.84
N LYS A 83 -1.23 24.87 1.85
CA LYS A 83 -1.10 26.32 2.04
C LYS A 83 0.29 26.74 2.49
N ASN A 84 0.98 25.87 3.23
CA ASN A 84 2.34 26.07 3.72
C ASN A 84 2.97 24.71 4.09
N GLU A 85 4.30 24.70 4.23
CA GLU A 85 5.07 23.48 4.50
C GLU A 85 4.85 22.90 5.90
N ASN A 86 4.44 23.71 6.88
CA ASN A 86 4.14 23.25 8.24
C ASN A 86 2.99 22.22 8.25
N LEU A 87 2.09 22.25 7.25
CA LEU A 87 1.05 21.25 7.07
C LEU A 87 1.57 19.91 6.54
N GLY A 88 2.79 19.86 6.00
CA GLY A 88 3.38 18.67 5.37
C GLY A 88 3.40 17.47 6.32
N ARG A 89 3.90 17.64 7.55
CA ARG A 89 3.92 16.55 8.55
C ARG A 89 2.51 16.06 8.86
N ARG A 90 1.54 16.97 9.07
CA ARG A 90 0.16 16.57 9.39
C ARG A 90 -0.50 15.83 8.24
N VAL A 91 -0.31 16.28 7.00
CA VAL A 91 -0.97 15.71 5.82
C VAL A 91 -0.31 14.41 5.38
N PHE A 92 1.02 14.37 5.21
CA PHE A 92 1.69 13.16 4.74
C PHE A 92 1.87 12.12 5.85
N TYR A 93 2.53 12.49 6.95
CA TYR A 93 2.80 11.54 8.03
C TYR A 93 1.53 11.19 8.80
N GLY A 94 0.69 12.19 9.11
CA GLY A 94 -0.57 11.96 9.85
C GLY A 94 -1.56 11.06 9.10
N ALA A 95 -1.66 11.17 7.77
CA ALA A 95 -2.50 10.27 6.97
C ALA A 95 -2.00 8.82 7.04
N MET A 96 -0.69 8.59 6.87
CA MET A 96 -0.12 7.24 6.93
C MET A 96 -0.31 6.57 8.29
N ILE A 97 -0.16 7.32 9.38
CA ILE A 97 -0.45 6.81 10.73
C ILE A 97 -1.94 6.44 10.87
N SER A 98 -2.84 7.26 10.34
CA SER A 98 -4.29 7.01 10.41
C SER A 98 -4.66 5.74 9.62
N GLU A 99 -4.11 5.56 8.42
CA GLU A 99 -4.30 4.34 7.62
C GLU A 99 -3.75 3.10 8.34
N GLY A 100 -2.57 3.20 8.97
CA GLY A 100 -2.00 2.13 9.77
C GLY A 100 -2.89 1.70 10.94
N ILE A 101 -3.50 2.65 11.65
CA ILE A 101 -4.45 2.35 12.73
C ILE A 101 -5.69 1.62 12.20
N VAL A 102 -6.26 2.09 11.09
CA VAL A 102 -7.42 1.43 10.46
C VAL A 102 -7.07 0.01 9.99
N ALA A 103 -5.88 -0.19 9.43
CA ALA A 103 -5.40 -1.51 9.02
C ALA A 103 -5.25 -2.46 10.22
N MET A 104 -4.68 -2.00 11.34
CA MET A 104 -4.56 -2.79 12.57
C MET A 104 -5.93 -3.14 13.18
N ILE A 105 -6.88 -2.21 13.14
CA ILE A 105 -8.26 -2.47 13.56
C ILE A 105 -8.88 -3.60 12.72
N TRP A 106 -8.74 -3.54 11.40
CA TRP A 106 -9.26 -4.60 10.52
C TRP A 106 -8.57 -5.94 10.72
N ALA A 107 -7.26 -5.95 10.96
CA ALA A 107 -6.54 -7.17 11.32
C ALA A 107 -7.09 -7.78 12.62
N ALA A 108 -7.27 -6.95 13.67
CA ALA A 108 -7.85 -7.40 14.94
C ALA A 108 -9.28 -7.94 14.76
N ILE A 109 -10.13 -7.23 14.03
CA ILE A 109 -11.50 -7.68 13.76
C ILE A 109 -11.52 -9.01 13.01
N GLY A 110 -10.74 -9.13 11.92
CA GLY A 110 -10.68 -10.33 11.11
C GLY A 110 -10.24 -11.56 11.92
N MET A 111 -9.21 -11.42 12.76
CA MET A 111 -8.70 -12.51 13.59
C MET A 111 -9.63 -12.91 14.74
N SER A 112 -10.58 -12.04 15.13
CA SER A 112 -11.44 -12.27 16.30
C SER A 112 -12.85 -12.69 15.94
N PHE A 113 -13.42 -12.16 14.85
CA PHE A 113 -14.84 -12.27 14.52
C PHE A 113 -15.32 -13.72 14.34
N TYR A 114 -14.49 -14.59 13.75
CA TYR A 114 -14.84 -16.00 13.52
C TYR A 114 -14.46 -16.93 14.70
N GLY A 115 -13.98 -16.39 15.82
CA GLY A 115 -13.53 -17.16 16.98
C GLY A 115 -12.04 -17.45 17.01
N GLY A 116 -11.29 -17.06 15.96
CA GLY A 116 -9.85 -17.20 15.91
C GLY A 116 -9.29 -17.15 14.48
N VAL A 117 -7.96 -17.22 14.38
CA VAL A 117 -7.25 -17.19 13.11
C VAL A 117 -7.49 -18.46 12.29
N ARG A 118 -7.71 -19.61 12.94
CA ARG A 118 -7.98 -20.88 12.25
C ARG A 118 -9.34 -20.83 11.54
N GLU A 119 -10.37 -20.41 12.26
CA GLU A 119 -11.73 -20.27 11.75
C GLU A 119 -11.79 -19.20 10.65
N LEU A 120 -10.98 -18.14 10.77
CA LEU A 120 -10.79 -17.18 9.68
C LEU A 120 -10.21 -17.85 8.42
N ASN A 121 -9.20 -18.71 8.54
CA ASN A 121 -8.64 -19.43 7.40
C ASN A 121 -9.66 -20.36 6.74
N ASP A 122 -10.46 -21.08 7.53
CA ASP A 122 -11.53 -21.95 7.03
C ASP A 122 -12.55 -21.13 6.21
N MET A 123 -12.96 -19.97 6.74
CA MET A 123 -13.89 -19.07 6.06
C MET A 123 -13.31 -18.46 4.78
N MET A 124 -12.03 -18.06 4.81
CA MET A 124 -11.36 -17.52 3.63
C MET A 124 -11.19 -18.59 2.55
N THR A 125 -10.92 -19.83 2.93
CA THR A 125 -10.81 -20.95 1.99
C THR A 125 -12.18 -21.27 1.35
N ALA A 126 -13.24 -21.31 2.17
CA ALA A 126 -14.60 -21.56 1.71
C ALA A 126 -15.15 -20.49 0.74
N HIS A 127 -14.62 -19.27 0.81
CA HIS A 127 -15.03 -18.14 -0.04
C HIS A 127 -13.93 -17.71 -1.03
N GLU A 128 -13.01 -18.60 -1.37
CA GLU A 128 -11.97 -18.37 -2.40
C GLU A 128 -11.11 -17.11 -2.15
N GLY A 129 -10.89 -16.76 -0.88
CA GLY A 129 -10.12 -15.57 -0.50
C GLY A 129 -10.87 -14.24 -0.67
N ASN A 130 -12.21 -14.26 -0.78
CA ASN A 130 -13.01 -13.06 -0.99
C ASN A 130 -13.10 -12.18 0.28
N ALA A 131 -12.17 -11.24 0.40
CA ALA A 131 -12.15 -10.28 1.50
C ALA A 131 -13.38 -9.36 1.54
N ALA A 132 -14.01 -9.08 0.40
CA ALA A 132 -15.21 -8.22 0.33
C ALA A 132 -16.42 -8.89 0.99
N TYR A 133 -16.55 -10.21 0.85
CA TYR A 133 -17.55 -10.99 1.58
C TYR A 133 -17.35 -10.85 3.09
N LEU A 134 -16.12 -11.04 3.56
CA LEU A 134 -15.76 -10.94 4.98
C LEU A 134 -16.16 -9.58 5.57
N VAL A 135 -15.79 -8.51 4.87
CA VAL A 135 -16.10 -7.13 5.25
C VAL A 135 -17.61 -6.92 5.36
N ASN A 136 -18.38 -7.42 4.38
CA ASN A 136 -19.83 -7.28 4.35
C ASN A 136 -20.49 -8.02 5.53
N GLU A 137 -20.10 -9.27 5.75
CA GLU A 137 -20.61 -10.11 6.83
C GLU A 137 -20.31 -9.50 8.20
N ILE A 138 -19.04 -9.16 8.46
CA ILE A 138 -18.60 -8.52 9.70
C ILE A 138 -19.36 -7.22 9.95
N SER A 139 -19.51 -6.39 8.90
CA SER A 139 -20.17 -5.09 9.03
C SER A 139 -21.63 -5.21 9.42
N ASN A 140 -22.37 -6.12 8.77
CA ASN A 140 -23.78 -6.34 9.08
C ASN A 140 -24.00 -7.04 10.42
N SER A 141 -23.14 -8.00 10.78
CA SER A 141 -23.26 -8.78 12.01
C SER A 141 -22.85 -8.01 13.27
N LEU A 142 -21.86 -7.11 13.17
CA LEU A 142 -21.48 -6.25 14.30
C LEU A 142 -22.38 -5.03 14.42
N LEU A 143 -22.59 -4.26 13.35
CA LEU A 143 -23.26 -2.96 13.42
C LEU A 143 -24.77 -2.99 13.08
N GLY A 144 -25.31 -4.15 12.74
CA GLY A 144 -26.68 -4.30 12.23
C GLY A 144 -26.84 -3.68 10.84
N LYS A 145 -28.06 -3.75 10.28
CA LYS A 145 -28.33 -3.30 8.90
C LYS A 145 -27.95 -1.83 8.66
N PHE A 146 -28.31 -0.93 9.59
CA PHE A 146 -28.08 0.50 9.41
C PHE A 146 -26.59 0.86 9.49
N GLY A 147 -25.89 0.39 10.52
CA GLY A 147 -24.46 0.65 10.67
C GLY A 147 -23.61 -0.12 9.64
N GLY A 148 -24.07 -1.30 9.21
CA GLY A 148 -23.46 -2.07 8.12
C GLY A 148 -23.47 -1.34 6.78
N ILE A 149 -24.57 -0.63 6.44
CA ILE A 149 -24.62 0.21 5.23
C ILE A 149 -23.58 1.33 5.30
N ILE A 150 -23.49 2.04 6.43
CA ILE A 150 -22.53 3.14 6.59
C ILE A 150 -21.09 2.61 6.55
N ALA A 151 -20.84 1.46 7.18
CA ALA A 151 -19.55 0.78 7.14
C ALA A 151 -19.17 0.39 5.70
N LEU A 152 -20.08 -0.21 4.95
CA LEU A 152 -19.84 -0.59 3.56
C LEU A 152 -19.60 0.64 2.66
N LEU A 153 -20.31 1.75 2.89
CA LEU A 153 -20.04 3.01 2.21
C LEU A 153 -18.62 3.50 2.48
N GLY A 154 -18.12 3.39 3.72
CA GLY A 154 -16.73 3.73 4.04
C GLY A 154 -15.72 2.84 3.30
N VAL A 155 -15.99 1.55 3.17
CA VAL A 155 -15.09 0.61 2.48
C VAL A 155 -15.09 0.85 0.98
N VAL A 156 -16.26 1.04 0.37
CA VAL A 156 -16.41 1.23 -1.08
C VAL A 156 -15.94 2.62 -1.52
N ALA A 157 -16.08 3.64 -0.67
CA ALA A 157 -15.63 4.98 -0.99
C ALA A 157 -14.11 5.05 -1.22
N ALA A 158 -13.31 4.36 -0.40
CA ALA A 158 -11.85 4.45 -0.47
C ALA A 158 -11.26 4.01 -1.84
N PRO A 159 -11.66 2.86 -2.44
CA PRO A 159 -11.28 2.50 -3.80
C PRO A 159 -11.78 3.49 -4.86
N ILE A 160 -12.98 4.06 -4.72
CA ILE A 160 -13.51 5.02 -5.70
C ILE A 160 -12.67 6.31 -5.69
N THR A 161 -12.41 6.87 -4.51
CA THR A 161 -11.62 8.11 -4.38
C THR A 161 -10.15 7.91 -4.76
N SER A 162 -9.59 6.75 -4.41
CA SER A 162 -8.24 6.37 -4.81
C SER A 162 -8.15 6.12 -6.30
N GLY A 163 -9.18 5.51 -6.90
CA GLY A 163 -9.32 5.29 -8.33
C GLY A 163 -9.35 6.59 -9.13
N ASP A 164 -10.19 7.57 -8.75
CA ASP A 164 -10.19 8.90 -9.37
C ASP A 164 -8.79 9.52 -9.35
N THR A 165 -8.14 9.48 -8.19
CA THR A 165 -6.79 10.03 -8.03
C THR A 165 -5.78 9.25 -8.90
N ALA A 166 -5.90 7.92 -9.00
CA ALA A 166 -5.06 7.08 -9.84
C ALA A 166 -5.19 7.43 -11.32
N PHE A 167 -6.40 7.48 -11.87
CA PHE A 167 -6.65 7.84 -13.28
C PHE A 167 -6.18 9.26 -13.59
N ARG A 168 -6.35 10.19 -12.64
CA ARG A 168 -5.85 11.55 -12.78
C ARG A 168 -4.32 11.60 -12.82
N SER A 169 -3.65 10.91 -11.89
CA SER A 169 -2.19 10.83 -11.86
C SER A 169 -1.64 10.16 -13.11
N ALA A 170 -2.20 9.01 -13.52
CA ALA A 170 -1.80 8.29 -14.72
C ALA A 170 -1.95 9.14 -15.99
N ARG A 171 -3.06 9.88 -16.14
CA ARG A 171 -3.22 10.82 -17.25
C ARG A 171 -2.14 11.90 -17.26
N LEU A 172 -1.81 12.47 -16.10
CA LEU A 172 -0.77 13.51 -16.02
C LEU A 172 0.61 12.95 -16.34
N ILE A 173 0.93 11.74 -15.85
CA ILE A 173 2.18 11.04 -16.16
C ILE A 173 2.30 10.79 -17.68
N VAL A 174 1.26 10.23 -18.31
CA VAL A 174 1.25 10.00 -19.77
C VAL A 174 1.36 11.32 -20.53
N ALA A 175 0.68 12.36 -20.08
CA ALA A 175 0.77 13.68 -20.70
C ALA A 175 2.18 14.27 -20.62
N ASP A 176 2.87 14.10 -19.49
CA ASP A 176 4.25 14.56 -19.30
C ASP A 176 5.22 13.79 -20.20
N PHE A 177 5.07 12.47 -20.32
CA PHE A 177 5.86 11.65 -21.27
C PHE A 177 5.65 12.07 -22.72
N LEU A 178 4.40 12.34 -23.11
CA LEU A 178 4.04 12.79 -24.46
C LEU A 178 4.24 14.29 -24.68
N LYS A 179 4.71 15.04 -23.66
CA LYS A 179 4.82 16.51 -23.67
C LYS A 179 3.52 17.20 -24.13
N SER A 180 2.37 16.62 -23.79
CA SER A 180 1.05 17.05 -24.24
C SER A 180 0.41 18.04 -23.25
N LYS A 181 0.05 19.24 -23.72
CA LYS A 181 -0.61 20.25 -22.89
C LYS A 181 -2.00 19.80 -22.45
N GLN A 182 -2.23 19.71 -21.14
CA GLN A 182 -3.49 19.27 -20.53
C GLN A 182 -4.51 20.40 -20.26
N GLY A 183 -4.34 21.57 -20.88
CA GLY A 183 -5.30 22.67 -20.80
C GLY A 183 -6.61 22.33 -21.54
N PRO A 184 -6.58 22.16 -22.88
CA PRO A 184 -7.77 21.88 -23.69
C PRO A 184 -8.43 20.54 -23.34
N ILE A 185 -9.76 20.51 -23.29
CA ILE A 185 -10.52 19.29 -22.95
C ILE A 185 -10.28 18.14 -23.92
N LYS A 186 -10.09 18.43 -25.21
CA LYS A 186 -9.77 17.43 -26.25
C LYS A 186 -8.51 16.65 -25.91
N ASN A 187 -7.45 17.34 -25.46
CA ASN A 187 -6.19 16.70 -25.09
C ASN A 187 -6.30 15.85 -23.81
N ARG A 188 -7.22 16.23 -22.91
CA ARG A 188 -7.52 15.43 -21.72
C ARG A 188 -8.23 14.14 -22.12
N LEU A 189 -9.27 14.25 -22.94
CA LEU A 189 -10.06 13.10 -23.40
C LEU A 189 -9.24 12.12 -24.24
N LEU A 190 -8.32 12.63 -25.08
CA LEU A 190 -7.44 11.80 -25.89
C LEU A 190 -6.59 10.82 -25.06
N ILE A 191 -6.19 11.21 -23.85
CA ILE A 191 -5.43 10.35 -22.92
C ILE A 191 -6.38 9.58 -22.00
N SER A 192 -7.42 10.24 -21.48
CA SER A 192 -8.37 9.62 -20.55
C SER A 192 -9.14 8.46 -21.16
N ILE A 193 -9.67 8.59 -22.39
CA ILE A 193 -10.52 7.56 -23.00
C ILE A 193 -9.75 6.24 -23.17
N PRO A 194 -8.53 6.21 -23.78
CA PRO A 194 -7.74 4.99 -23.82
C PRO A 194 -7.40 4.43 -22.44
N LEU A 195 -7.07 5.31 -21.48
CA LEU A 195 -6.74 4.89 -20.12
C LEU A 195 -7.94 4.21 -19.43
N PHE A 196 -9.14 4.77 -19.56
CA PHE A 196 -10.39 4.17 -19.05
C PHE A 196 -10.73 2.86 -19.76
N LEU A 197 -10.50 2.77 -21.08
CA LEU A 197 -10.68 1.53 -21.82
C LEU A 197 -9.76 0.42 -21.29
N VAL A 198 -8.47 0.71 -21.10
CA VAL A 198 -7.51 -0.24 -20.50
C VAL A 198 -7.95 -0.60 -19.09
N GLY A 199 -8.34 0.38 -18.27
CA GLY A 199 -8.84 0.14 -16.92
C GLY A 199 -10.06 -0.78 -16.91
N PHE A 200 -11.02 -0.56 -17.80
CA PHE A 200 -12.20 -1.41 -17.95
C PHE A 200 -11.84 -2.83 -18.37
N LEU A 201 -10.91 -3.01 -19.31
CA LEU A 201 -10.44 -4.34 -19.71
C LEU A 201 -9.79 -5.08 -18.54
N ILE A 202 -9.00 -4.38 -17.72
CA ILE A 202 -8.39 -4.95 -16.51
C ILE A 202 -9.46 -5.39 -15.51
N THR A 203 -10.60 -4.70 -15.38
CA THR A 203 -11.69 -5.14 -14.47
C THR A 203 -12.33 -6.48 -14.85
N ARG A 204 -12.06 -7.01 -16.06
CA ARG A 204 -12.50 -8.34 -16.48
C ARG A 204 -11.56 -9.46 -16.05
N MET A 205 -10.40 -9.11 -15.49
CA MET A 205 -9.45 -10.09 -14.95
C MET A 205 -9.81 -10.48 -13.53
N ASP A 206 -9.35 -11.65 -13.11
CA ASP A 206 -9.47 -12.12 -11.74
C ASP A 206 -8.82 -11.14 -10.75
N PHE A 207 -9.55 -10.79 -9.69
CA PHE A 207 -9.09 -9.80 -8.71
C PHE A 207 -7.80 -10.24 -8.01
N SER A 208 -7.61 -11.53 -7.74
CA SER A 208 -6.39 -12.03 -7.10
C SER A 208 -5.17 -11.82 -7.99
N VAL A 209 -5.33 -11.98 -9.32
CA VAL A 209 -4.27 -11.69 -10.29
C VAL A 209 -3.94 -10.20 -10.27
N ILE A 210 -4.96 -9.34 -10.42
CA ILE A 210 -4.78 -7.88 -10.40
C ILE A 210 -4.06 -7.44 -9.13
N TRP A 211 -4.49 -7.97 -7.98
CA TRP A 211 -3.92 -7.62 -6.68
C TRP A 211 -2.44 -8.01 -6.57
N ARG A 212 -2.04 -9.20 -7.04
CA ARG A 212 -0.63 -9.63 -7.04
C ARG A 212 0.26 -8.68 -7.86
N TYR A 213 -0.14 -8.35 -9.08
CA TYR A 213 0.60 -7.42 -9.94
C TYR A 213 0.65 -6.01 -9.38
N PHE A 214 -0.49 -5.51 -8.86
CA PHE A 214 -0.56 -4.21 -8.19
C PHE A 214 0.37 -4.16 -7.00
N ALA A 215 0.30 -5.14 -6.11
CA ALA A 215 1.06 -5.21 -4.87
C ALA A 215 2.57 -5.18 -5.15
N TRP A 216 3.04 -6.03 -6.07
CA TRP A 216 4.44 -6.07 -6.46
C TRP A 216 4.90 -4.76 -7.13
N SER A 217 4.11 -4.22 -8.07
CA SER A 217 4.44 -2.96 -8.76
C SER A 217 4.51 -1.80 -7.78
N ASN A 218 3.57 -1.72 -6.84
CA ASN A 218 3.54 -0.71 -5.79
C ASN A 218 4.78 -0.80 -4.89
N GLN A 219 5.19 -2.00 -4.48
CA GLN A 219 6.36 -2.16 -3.62
C GLN A 219 7.67 -1.93 -4.36
N THR A 220 7.76 -2.32 -5.63
CA THR A 220 8.92 -2.02 -6.48
C THR A 220 9.08 -0.52 -6.66
N LEU A 221 7.97 0.21 -6.88
CA LEU A 221 8.00 1.67 -6.92
C LEU A 221 8.42 2.27 -5.57
N ALA A 222 7.93 1.73 -4.44
CA ALA A 222 8.34 2.17 -3.11
C ALA A 222 9.86 2.02 -2.91
N MET A 223 10.42 0.87 -3.29
CA MET A 223 11.87 0.61 -3.24
C MET A 223 12.66 1.66 -4.04
N VAL A 224 12.29 1.89 -5.31
CA VAL A 224 13.00 2.86 -6.18
C VAL A 224 12.92 4.28 -5.61
N VAL A 225 11.75 4.68 -5.12
CA VAL A 225 11.56 6.02 -4.53
C VAL A 225 12.34 6.18 -3.23
N LEU A 226 12.40 5.16 -2.38
CA LEU A 226 13.24 5.18 -1.18
C LEU A 226 14.73 5.34 -1.50
N TRP A 227 15.23 4.66 -2.54
CA TRP A 227 16.59 4.87 -3.03
C TRP A 227 16.82 6.30 -3.54
N ALA A 228 15.88 6.83 -4.32
CA ALA A 228 15.95 8.21 -4.80
C ALA A 228 15.98 9.23 -3.64
N ILE A 229 15.12 9.05 -2.62
CA ILE A 229 15.11 9.91 -1.43
C ILE A 229 16.42 9.75 -0.64
N THR A 230 16.96 8.54 -0.53
CA THR A 230 18.24 8.29 0.16
C THR A 230 19.37 9.09 -0.48
N VAL A 231 19.49 9.04 -1.81
CA VAL A 231 20.46 9.83 -2.56
C VAL A 231 20.24 11.33 -2.35
N TYR A 232 18.99 11.81 -2.41
CA TYR A 232 18.66 13.21 -2.17
C TYR A 232 19.04 13.69 -0.75
N LEU A 233 18.76 12.88 0.28
CA LEU A 233 19.12 13.21 1.67
C LEU A 233 20.64 13.21 1.85
N THR A 234 21.36 12.29 1.21
CA THR A 234 22.83 12.31 1.20
C THR A 234 23.37 13.59 0.57
N GLN A 235 22.84 13.98 -0.60
CA GLN A 235 23.28 15.19 -1.31
C GLN A 235 23.00 16.48 -0.55
N THR A 236 21.93 16.50 0.24
CA THR A 236 21.53 17.66 1.06
C THR A 236 22.11 17.64 2.47
N GLY A 237 22.99 16.68 2.79
CA GLY A 237 23.62 16.56 4.12
C GLY A 237 22.64 16.22 5.24
N LYS A 238 21.46 15.68 4.92
CA LYS A 238 20.42 15.30 5.87
C LYS A 238 20.56 13.84 6.29
N PHE A 239 19.85 13.44 7.35
CA PHE A 239 19.86 12.08 7.89
C PHE A 239 19.25 11.06 6.91
N PHE A 240 20.08 10.50 6.03
CA PHE A 240 19.66 9.57 4.97
C PHE A 240 19.34 8.14 5.46
N TRP A 241 19.79 7.77 6.67
CA TRP A 241 19.53 6.45 7.26
C TRP A 241 18.05 6.13 7.39
N VAL A 242 17.21 7.16 7.59
CA VAL A 242 15.75 7.02 7.70
C VAL A 242 15.12 6.40 6.44
N THR A 243 15.73 6.59 5.26
CA THR A 243 15.25 5.99 4.02
C THR A 243 16.15 4.86 3.52
N LEU A 244 17.44 4.84 3.86
CA LEU A 244 18.34 3.76 3.46
C LEU A 244 17.92 2.40 4.03
N ILE A 245 17.58 2.34 5.32
CA ILE A 245 17.18 1.08 5.97
C ILE A 245 15.92 0.49 5.31
N PRO A 246 14.83 1.27 5.14
CA PRO A 246 13.69 0.82 4.35
C PRO A 246 14.02 0.48 2.90
N ALA A 247 14.92 1.24 2.23
CA ALA A 247 15.29 0.98 0.84
C ALA A 247 15.93 -0.40 0.67
N LEU A 248 16.87 -0.76 1.56
CA LEU A 248 17.51 -2.07 1.58
C LEU A 248 16.51 -3.18 1.87
N PHE A 249 15.65 -2.99 2.88
CA PHE A 249 14.63 -3.97 3.21
C PHE A 249 13.66 -4.21 2.05
N MET A 250 13.17 -3.13 1.41
CA MET A 250 12.29 -3.25 0.25
C MET A 250 13.00 -3.81 -0.98
N THR A 251 14.31 -3.64 -1.09
CA THR A 251 15.13 -4.34 -2.10
C THR A 251 15.10 -5.84 -1.87
N ALA A 252 15.34 -6.30 -0.63
CA ALA A 252 15.24 -7.72 -0.30
C ALA A 252 13.84 -8.27 -0.59
N VAL A 253 12.78 -7.57 -0.14
CA VAL A 253 11.38 -7.99 -0.32
C VAL A 253 11.01 -8.12 -1.80
N THR A 254 11.23 -7.08 -2.60
CA THR A 254 10.77 -7.04 -4.00
C THR A 254 11.55 -7.99 -4.90
N ILE A 255 12.87 -8.11 -4.68
CA ILE A 255 13.71 -9.03 -5.42
C ILE A 255 13.41 -10.48 -5.01
N THR A 256 13.35 -10.80 -3.72
CA THR A 256 12.95 -12.15 -3.31
C THR A 256 11.58 -12.51 -3.86
N TYR A 257 10.60 -11.59 -3.84
CA TYR A 257 9.26 -11.87 -4.36
C TYR A 257 9.26 -12.22 -5.84
N ILE A 258 9.90 -11.42 -6.69
CA ILE A 258 9.86 -11.69 -8.14
C ILE A 258 10.53 -13.03 -8.48
N PHE A 259 11.53 -13.46 -7.70
CA PHE A 259 12.15 -14.77 -7.89
C PHE A 259 11.32 -15.92 -7.30
N PHE A 260 10.60 -15.69 -6.21
CA PHE A 260 9.81 -16.70 -5.52
C PHE A 260 8.41 -16.93 -6.13
N ALA A 261 7.73 -15.84 -6.50
CA ALA A 261 6.31 -15.88 -6.83
C ALA A 261 6.01 -16.65 -8.13
N PRO A 262 4.86 -17.33 -8.23
CA PRO A 262 4.45 -18.08 -9.42
C PRO A 262 4.39 -17.24 -10.71
N GLU A 263 3.93 -15.99 -10.61
CA GLU A 263 3.89 -15.04 -11.72
C GLU A 263 5.25 -14.43 -12.08
N GLY A 264 6.28 -14.68 -11.25
CA GLY A 264 7.66 -14.29 -11.46
C GLY A 264 8.49 -15.44 -12.02
N PHE A 265 9.66 -15.69 -11.43
CA PHE A 265 10.57 -16.76 -11.88
C PHE A 265 10.29 -18.12 -11.24
N SER A 266 9.36 -18.22 -10.27
CA SER A 266 8.96 -19.48 -9.63
C SER A 266 10.12 -20.34 -9.09
N LEU A 267 11.17 -19.70 -8.57
CA LEU A 267 12.34 -20.39 -8.01
C LEU A 267 12.08 -20.88 -6.58
N PRO A 268 12.76 -21.97 -6.15
CA PRO A 268 12.72 -22.44 -4.78
C PRO A 268 13.08 -21.35 -3.76
N GLY A 269 12.38 -21.33 -2.63
CA GLY A 269 12.52 -20.28 -1.60
C GLY A 269 13.97 -19.99 -1.19
N GLY A 270 14.77 -21.03 -0.93
CA GLY A 270 16.18 -20.86 -0.56
C GLY A 270 17.01 -20.09 -1.59
N ILE A 271 16.78 -20.34 -2.89
CA ILE A 271 17.47 -19.64 -3.98
C ILE A 271 16.96 -18.19 -4.05
N SER A 272 15.64 -17.99 -3.97
CA SER A 272 15.02 -16.66 -4.00
C SER A 272 15.46 -15.77 -2.82
N TYR A 273 15.66 -16.34 -1.64
CA TYR A 273 16.22 -15.64 -0.47
C TYR A 273 17.68 -15.27 -0.69
N ALA A 274 18.49 -16.18 -1.23
CA ALA A 274 19.89 -15.91 -1.54
C ALA A 274 20.03 -14.77 -2.57
N ILE A 275 19.24 -14.80 -3.64
CA ILE A 275 19.25 -13.75 -4.68
C ILE A 275 18.84 -12.40 -4.09
N GLY A 276 17.76 -12.34 -3.30
CA GLY A 276 17.34 -11.10 -2.63
C GLY A 276 18.39 -10.55 -1.67
N GLY A 277 19.06 -11.42 -0.91
CA GLY A 277 20.16 -11.04 -0.03
C GLY A 277 21.36 -10.47 -0.79
N VAL A 278 21.79 -11.15 -1.86
CA VAL A 278 22.90 -10.70 -2.72
C VAL A 278 22.56 -9.36 -3.38
N ALA A 279 21.36 -9.21 -3.94
CA ALA A 279 20.93 -7.95 -4.55
C ALA A 279 20.91 -6.79 -3.54
N THR A 280 20.49 -7.05 -2.31
CA THR A 280 20.48 -6.06 -1.22
C THR A 280 21.90 -5.66 -0.82
N ALA A 281 22.79 -6.63 -0.65
CA ALA A 281 24.21 -6.38 -0.36
C ALA A 281 24.91 -5.61 -1.48
N ALA A 282 24.64 -5.97 -2.74
CA ALA A 282 25.15 -5.26 -3.91
C ALA A 282 24.64 -3.81 -3.97
N SER A 283 23.36 -3.59 -3.66
CA SER A 283 22.76 -2.24 -3.62
C SER A 283 23.38 -1.39 -2.51
N LEU A 284 23.62 -1.97 -1.33
CA LEU A 284 24.34 -1.31 -0.24
C LEU A 284 25.77 -0.95 -0.65
N ALA A 285 26.52 -1.90 -1.22
CA ALA A 285 27.89 -1.67 -1.68
C ALA A 285 27.95 -0.55 -2.73
N GLY A 286 27.04 -0.58 -3.71
CA GLY A 286 26.90 0.47 -4.72
C GLY A 286 26.63 1.85 -4.09
N PHE A 287 25.73 1.91 -3.11
CA PHE A 287 25.45 3.15 -2.38
C PHE A 287 26.65 3.65 -1.56
N LEU A 288 27.37 2.77 -0.87
CA LEU A 288 28.55 3.16 -0.10
C LEU A 288 29.67 3.70 -1.01
N LEU A 289 29.90 3.07 -2.16
CA LEU A 289 30.83 3.59 -3.17
C LEU A 289 30.42 4.98 -3.66
N TYR A 290 29.14 5.17 -3.96
CA TYR A 290 28.59 6.48 -4.28
C TYR A 290 28.82 7.50 -3.15
N TYR A 291 28.49 7.14 -1.91
CA TYR A 291 28.60 7.99 -0.73
C TYR A 291 30.04 8.45 -0.50
N PHE A 292 31.01 7.53 -0.52
CA PHE A 292 32.41 7.88 -0.33
C PHE A 292 32.96 8.77 -1.45
N ASN A 293 32.56 8.52 -2.70
CA ASN A 293 32.95 9.36 -3.83
C ASN A 293 32.32 10.76 -3.74
N PHE A 294 31.07 10.85 -3.30
CA PHE A 294 30.39 12.12 -3.08
C PHE A 294 31.06 12.94 -1.96
N GLN A 295 31.33 12.31 -0.81
CA GLN A 295 32.03 12.94 0.31
C GLN A 295 33.43 13.46 -0.07
N LYS A 296 34.18 12.69 -0.87
CA LYS A 296 35.46 13.16 -1.42
C LYS A 296 35.28 14.44 -2.24
N LYS A 297 34.33 14.45 -3.19
CA LYS A 297 34.07 15.64 -4.04
C LYS A 297 33.72 16.88 -3.20
N VAL A 298 32.84 16.73 -2.22
CA VAL A 298 32.47 17.85 -1.33
C VAL A 298 33.70 18.38 -0.57
N LYS A 299 34.54 17.49 -0.04
CA LYS A 299 35.77 17.89 0.69
C LYS A 299 36.80 18.64 -0.16
N TYR A 300 36.86 18.39 -1.48
CA TYR A 300 37.77 19.09 -2.41
C TYR A 300 37.16 20.33 -3.07
N SER A 301 35.87 20.63 -2.81
CA SER A 301 35.16 21.78 -3.37
C SER A 301 35.02 22.95 -2.38
N VAL A 302 35.50 22.76 -1.14
CA VAL A 302 35.56 23.74 -0.04
C VAL A 302 37.02 24.05 0.21
#